data_AF-A0A7S1VJP9-F1
#
_entry.id   AF-A0A7S1VJP9-F1
#
_cell.length_a   1.000
_cell.length_b   1.000
_cell.length_c   1.000
_cell.angle_alpha   90.00
_cell.angle_beta   90.00
_cell.angle_gamma   90.00
#
_symmetry.space_group_name_H-M   'P 1'
#
loop_
_entity.id
_entity.type
_entity.pdbx_description
1 polymer ?
#
loop_
_entity_poly.entity_id
_entity_poly.type
_entity_poly.pdbx_seq_one_letter_code
_entity_poly.pdbx_strand_id
1 'polypeptide(L)'
;MMNAVSRSFARRLPSLRLTAASTVRCYRGDSGEAEPNLSEKEKELLRVAMPRSDEILKRHQRMPKLDEIPSASRLETDTELDVRKKRLVYRSKQRGWMEVDLLLGTWANQNVPKLSMEELDEFEDFVNLETIDIYNIMTLRVDLPEEMKTESGDSVVERIQQWAKGSPLGKADPSTYKTVKTE
;
A
#
# COMPACT_ATOMS: atom_id res chain seq x y z
N MET A 1 50.17 -43.31 19.27
CA MET A 1 49.26 -43.35 20.45
C MET A 1 48.99 -41.89 20.83
N MET A 2 47.88 -41.29 20.37
CA MET A 2 46.55 -41.26 21.02
C MET A 2 46.62 -40.52 22.39
N ASN A 3 45.88 -39.45 22.71
CA ASN A 3 44.67 -38.86 22.15
C ASN A 3 44.56 -37.38 22.57
N ALA A 4 44.09 -36.52 21.67
CA ALA A 4 43.61 -35.17 21.98
C ALA A 4 42.14 -35.23 22.42
N VAL A 5 41.81 -34.55 23.52
CA VAL A 5 40.46 -34.43 24.07
C VAL A 5 39.65 -33.45 23.22
N SER A 6 38.74 -33.97 22.39
CA SER A 6 37.72 -33.16 21.71
C SER A 6 36.40 -33.27 22.49
N ARG A 7 35.98 -32.17 23.13
CA ARG A 7 34.65 -32.06 23.74
C ARG A 7 33.65 -31.67 22.65
N SER A 8 32.84 -32.63 22.21
CA SER A 8 31.71 -32.40 21.32
C SER A 8 30.61 -31.60 22.03
N PHE A 9 30.41 -30.33 21.65
CA PHE A 9 29.24 -29.57 22.06
C PHE A 9 28.15 -29.71 20.99
N ALA A 10 27.45 -30.85 21.01
CA ALA A 10 26.25 -31.04 20.19
C ALA A 10 25.10 -30.20 20.78
N ARG A 11 24.91 -28.97 20.30
CA ARG A 11 23.66 -28.24 20.52
C ARG A 11 22.60 -28.88 19.63
N ARG A 12 21.69 -29.66 20.23
CA ARG A 12 20.41 -29.98 19.60
C ARG A 12 19.67 -28.65 19.39
N LEU A 13 19.56 -28.21 18.15
CA LEU A 13 18.61 -27.17 17.78
C LEU A 13 17.21 -27.80 17.89
N PRO A 14 16.27 -27.19 18.61
CA PRO A 14 14.88 -27.65 18.58
C PRO A 14 14.35 -27.48 17.15
N SER A 15 13.76 -28.55 16.60
CA SER A 15 13.05 -28.51 15.34
C SER A 15 11.83 -27.60 15.49
N LEU A 16 11.95 -26.36 15.06
CA LEU A 16 10.82 -25.44 14.96
C LEU A 16 9.90 -25.97 13.87
N ARG A 17 8.74 -26.47 14.28
CA ARG A 17 7.62 -26.76 13.38
C ARG A 17 7.23 -25.42 12.75
N LEU A 18 7.34 -25.33 11.42
CA LEU A 18 6.69 -24.28 10.64
C LEU A 18 5.17 -24.46 10.82
N THR A 19 4.58 -23.72 11.75
CA THR A 19 3.15 -23.43 11.70
C THR A 19 2.98 -22.23 10.78
N ALA A 20 2.40 -22.47 9.61
CA ALA A 20 1.95 -21.43 8.70
C ALA A 20 0.88 -20.58 9.41
N ALA A 21 1.32 -19.46 9.97
CA ALA A 21 0.47 -18.32 10.26
C ALA A 21 1.06 -17.20 9.42
N SER A 22 0.43 -16.95 8.28
CA SER A 22 0.67 -15.78 7.44
C SER A 22 0.49 -14.55 8.32
N THR A 23 1.60 -13.96 8.73
CA THR A 23 1.57 -12.71 9.48
C THR A 23 1.17 -11.63 8.49
N VAL A 24 -0.14 -11.41 8.39
CA VAL A 24 -0.76 -10.27 7.72
C VAL A 24 -0.08 -9.05 8.30
N ARG A 25 0.83 -8.49 7.54
CA ARG A 25 1.52 -7.29 7.91
C ARG A 25 0.89 -6.22 7.02
N CYS A 26 0.01 -5.44 7.63
CA CYS A 26 -0.47 -4.15 7.19
C CYS A 26 -0.76 -3.39 8.49
N TYR A 27 -0.32 -2.15 8.58
CA TYR A 27 -0.72 -1.17 9.59
C TYR A 27 -2.22 -0.82 9.43
N ARG A 28 -3.07 -1.81 9.64
CA ARG A 28 -4.52 -1.69 9.82
C ARG A 28 -4.88 -1.36 11.28
N GLY A 29 -3.99 -0.68 12.01
CA GLY A 29 -4.03 -0.61 13.47
C GLY A 29 -3.54 -1.89 14.17
N ASP A 30 -3.01 -2.86 13.42
CA ASP A 30 -2.62 -4.16 13.97
C ASP A 30 -1.16 -4.17 14.46
N SER A 31 -0.87 -3.38 15.48
CA SER A 31 0.35 -3.51 16.30
C SER A 31 0.45 -4.85 17.05
N GLY A 32 -0.30 -5.90 16.64
CA GLY A 32 -0.69 -6.99 17.51
C GLY A 32 -1.72 -6.49 18.52
N GLU A 33 -2.69 -5.68 18.08
CA GLU A 33 -3.81 -5.35 18.95
C GLU A 33 -4.60 -6.65 19.16
N ALA A 34 -4.51 -7.16 20.38
CA ALA A 34 -5.29 -8.30 20.84
C ALA A 34 -6.72 -8.17 20.34
N GLU A 35 -7.32 -9.27 19.85
CA GLU A 35 -8.75 -9.37 19.59
C GLU A 35 -9.50 -8.59 20.68
N PRO A 36 -10.16 -7.47 20.34
CA PRO A 36 -10.64 -6.55 21.34
C PRO A 36 -11.64 -7.31 22.21
N ASN A 37 -11.34 -7.43 23.50
CA ASN A 37 -12.21 -8.12 24.44
C ASN A 37 -13.39 -7.20 24.78
N LEU A 38 -14.32 -7.09 23.84
CA LEU A 38 -15.45 -6.18 23.88
C LEU A 38 -16.54 -6.70 24.83
N SER A 39 -17.08 -5.82 25.65
CA SER A 39 -18.31 -6.05 26.41
C SER A 39 -19.50 -6.27 25.47
N GLU A 40 -20.51 -7.00 25.93
CA GLU A 40 -21.77 -7.17 25.17
C GLU A 40 -22.42 -5.84 24.77
N LYS A 41 -22.29 -4.82 25.62
CA LYS A 41 -22.78 -3.47 25.30
C LYS A 41 -21.99 -2.83 24.15
N GLU A 42 -20.68 -3.05 24.10
CA GLU A 42 -19.83 -2.51 23.03
C GLU A 42 -20.07 -3.23 21.70
N LYS A 43 -20.30 -4.56 21.74
CA LYS A 43 -20.70 -5.34 20.57
C LYS A 43 -22.02 -4.85 19.97
N GLU A 44 -23.00 -4.55 20.82
CA GLU A 44 -24.30 -4.01 20.36
C GLU A 44 -24.15 -2.62 19.73
N LEU A 45 -23.37 -1.73 20.35
CA LEU A 45 -23.05 -0.43 19.78
C LEU A 45 -22.32 -0.55 18.45
N LEU A 46 -21.34 -1.45 18.36
CA LEU A 46 -20.60 -1.73 17.15
C LEU A 46 -21.53 -2.22 16.04
N ARG A 47 -22.45 -3.14 16.33
CA ARG A 47 -23.45 -3.63 15.36
C ARG A 47 -24.31 -2.51 14.77
N VAL A 48 -24.66 -1.50 15.57
CA VAL A 48 -25.42 -0.33 15.10
C VAL A 48 -24.53 0.65 14.33
N ALA A 49 -23.27 0.83 14.73
CA ALA A 49 -22.36 1.81 14.14
C ALA A 49 -21.71 1.34 12.83
N MET A 50 -21.40 0.05 12.70
CA MET A 50 -20.68 -0.53 11.55
C MET A 50 -21.35 -0.21 10.21
N PRO A 51 -22.67 -0.42 10.01
CA PRO A 51 -23.29 -0.17 8.71
C PRO A 51 -23.13 1.28 8.23
N ARG A 52 -23.24 2.23 9.17
CA ARG A 52 -23.06 3.65 8.88
C ARG A 52 -21.62 3.98 8.57
N SER A 53 -20.68 3.40 9.31
CA SER A 53 -19.24 3.53 9.06
C SER A 53 -18.88 3.03 7.66
N ASP A 54 -19.35 1.84 7.30
CA ASP A 54 -19.11 1.22 6.00
C ASP A 54 -19.69 2.05 4.85
N GLU A 55 -20.88 2.61 5.02
CA GLU A 55 -21.49 3.49 4.01
C GLU A 55 -20.67 4.78 3.80
N ILE A 56 -20.19 5.39 4.89
CA ILE A 56 -19.32 6.56 4.82
C ILE A 56 -18.03 6.22 4.07
N LEU A 57 -17.38 5.11 4.43
CA LEU A 57 -16.14 4.68 3.80
C LEU A 57 -16.32 4.41 2.31
N LYS A 58 -17.38 3.68 1.93
CA LYS A 58 -17.73 3.42 0.52
C LYS A 58 -17.91 4.72 -0.24
N ARG A 59 -18.58 5.72 0.34
CA ARG A 59 -18.76 7.03 -0.30
C ARG A 59 -17.44 7.76 -0.55
N HIS A 60 -16.47 7.65 0.36
CA HIS A 60 -15.15 8.27 0.21
C HIS A 60 -14.27 7.57 -0.83
N GLN A 61 -14.33 6.23 -0.90
CA GLN A 61 -13.55 5.46 -1.85
C GLN A 61 -14.13 5.51 -3.27
N ARG A 62 -15.47 5.56 -3.40
CA ARG A 62 -16.19 5.57 -4.68
C ARG A 62 -15.62 6.61 -5.66
N MET A 63 -15.33 6.16 -6.88
CA MET A 63 -15.03 7.04 -8.00
C MET A 63 -16.24 7.93 -8.34
N PRO A 64 -16.09 9.26 -8.42
CA PRO A 64 -17.16 10.12 -8.89
C PRO A 64 -17.44 9.81 -10.37
N LYS A 65 -18.73 9.76 -10.73
CA LYS A 65 -19.13 9.64 -12.14
C LYS A 65 -18.83 10.94 -12.87
N LEU A 66 -18.66 10.88 -14.19
CA LEU A 66 -18.39 12.08 -14.97
C LEU A 66 -19.45 13.17 -14.73
N ASP A 67 -20.73 12.79 -14.71
CA ASP A 67 -21.87 13.68 -14.48
C ASP A 67 -21.85 14.43 -13.14
N GLU A 68 -21.20 13.86 -12.12
CA GLU A 68 -21.11 14.47 -10.78
C GLU A 68 -20.00 15.53 -10.70
N ILE A 69 -19.06 15.54 -11.66
CA ILE A 69 -17.89 16.42 -11.66
C ILE A 69 -18.25 17.74 -12.36
N PRO A 70 -18.02 18.92 -11.73
CA PRO A 70 -18.26 20.21 -12.36
C PRO A 70 -17.50 20.36 -13.68
N SER A 71 -18.15 20.92 -14.71
CA SER A 71 -17.54 21.14 -16.02
C SER A 71 -16.27 22.00 -15.96
N ALA A 72 -16.17 22.91 -14.99
CA ALA A 72 -14.98 23.73 -14.76
C ALA A 72 -13.73 22.94 -14.35
N SER A 73 -13.89 21.70 -13.87
CA SER A 73 -12.81 20.86 -13.34
C SER A 73 -12.42 19.71 -14.28
N ARG A 74 -13.02 19.63 -15.47
CA ARG A 74 -12.77 18.58 -16.48
C ARG A 74 -12.61 19.19 -17.86
N LEU A 75 -11.87 18.52 -18.74
CA LEU A 75 -11.88 18.86 -20.17
C LEU A 75 -13.08 18.20 -20.85
N GLU A 76 -13.63 18.83 -21.88
CA GLU A 76 -14.74 18.22 -22.65
C GLU A 76 -14.33 16.91 -23.34
N THR A 77 -13.03 16.73 -23.58
CA THR A 77 -12.46 15.50 -24.17
C THR A 77 -12.14 14.42 -23.14
N ASP A 78 -12.28 14.70 -21.84
CA ASP A 78 -11.91 13.73 -20.80
C ASP A 78 -12.91 12.58 -20.78
N THR A 79 -12.40 11.35 -20.92
CA THR A 79 -13.17 10.15 -20.67
C THR A 79 -13.23 9.83 -19.17
N GLU A 80 -14.13 8.94 -18.74
CA GLU A 80 -14.16 8.46 -17.35
C GLU A 80 -12.82 7.83 -16.93
N LEU A 81 -12.14 7.16 -17.86
CA LEU A 81 -10.82 6.57 -17.60
C LEU A 81 -9.75 7.63 -17.40
N ASP A 82 -9.80 8.73 -18.14
CA ASP A 82 -8.85 9.83 -17.97
C ASP A 82 -9.03 10.50 -16.61
N VAL A 83 -10.28 10.71 -16.20
CA VAL A 83 -10.60 11.22 -14.86
C VAL A 83 -10.10 10.27 -13.77
N ARG A 84 -10.29 8.94 -13.95
CA ARG A 84 -9.79 7.92 -13.04
C ARG A 84 -8.28 7.99 -12.89
N LYS A 85 -7.55 8.00 -14.00
CA LYS A 85 -6.09 8.12 -14.02
C LYS A 85 -5.61 9.41 -13.34
N LYS A 86 -6.21 10.55 -13.65
CA LYS A 86 -5.89 11.85 -13.02
C LYS A 86 -6.11 11.82 -11.50
N ARG A 87 -7.22 11.24 -11.03
CA ARG A 87 -7.52 11.10 -9.59
C ARG A 87 -6.47 10.24 -8.89
N LEU A 88 -6.09 9.10 -9.47
CA LEU A 88 -5.11 8.17 -8.91
C LEU A 88 -3.71 8.81 -8.79
N VAL A 89 -3.28 9.54 -9.82
CA VAL A 89 -2.03 10.32 -9.77
C VAL A 89 -2.09 11.41 -8.70
N TYR A 90 -3.20 12.15 -8.62
CA TYR A 90 -3.36 13.20 -7.61
C TYR A 90 -3.32 12.63 -6.18
N ARG A 91 -4.06 11.55 -5.91
CA ARG A 91 -4.06 10.84 -4.61
C ARG A 91 -2.67 10.33 -4.22
N SER A 92 -1.86 9.95 -5.20
CA SER A 92 -0.47 9.51 -4.98
C SER A 92 0.48 10.65 -4.60
N LYS A 93 0.18 11.89 -5.00
CA LYS A 93 1.00 13.09 -4.74
C LYS A 93 0.59 13.87 -3.48
N GLN A 94 -0.58 13.58 -2.89
CA GLN A 94 -1.23 14.43 -1.87
C GLN A 94 -1.60 13.63 -0.62
N ARG A 95 -0.60 12.99 0.01
CA ARG A 95 -0.77 12.19 1.24
C ARG A 95 -0.26 12.88 2.50
N GLY A 96 0.60 13.90 2.35
CA GLY A 96 1.13 14.68 3.46
C GLY A 96 2.47 14.17 4.01
N TRP A 97 2.94 13.02 3.53
CA TRP A 97 4.29 12.51 3.79
C TRP A 97 5.13 12.70 2.55
N MET A 98 6.12 13.59 2.63
CA MET A 98 6.88 14.03 1.47
C MET A 98 7.61 12.88 0.78
N GLU A 99 8.13 11.92 1.55
CA GLU A 99 8.85 10.75 1.03
C GLU A 99 7.94 9.89 0.16
N VAL A 100 6.71 9.64 0.60
CA VAL A 100 5.72 8.85 -0.12
C VAL A 100 5.21 9.64 -1.33
N ASP A 101 4.88 10.92 -1.13
CA ASP A 101 4.37 11.79 -2.18
C ASP A 101 5.34 11.89 -3.37
N LEU A 102 6.64 11.99 -3.10
CA LEU A 102 7.65 11.98 -4.15
C LEU A 102 7.79 10.60 -4.78
N LEU A 103 8.03 9.56 -3.98
CA LEU A 103 8.37 8.26 -4.52
C LEU A 103 7.21 7.63 -5.30
N LEU A 104 6.02 7.61 -4.70
CA LEU A 104 4.81 7.08 -5.30
C LEU A 104 4.24 8.04 -6.35
N GLY A 105 4.26 9.34 -6.09
CA GLY A 105 3.74 10.34 -7.03
C GLY A 105 4.50 10.38 -8.35
N THR A 106 5.84 10.29 -8.31
CA THR A 106 6.67 10.20 -9.52
C THR A 106 6.39 8.91 -10.29
N TRP A 107 6.33 7.77 -9.59
CA TRP A 107 6.00 6.49 -10.23
C TRP A 107 4.63 6.54 -10.90
N ALA A 108 3.62 7.07 -10.19
CA ALA A 108 2.26 7.16 -10.66
C ALA A 108 2.17 8.03 -11.92
N ASN A 109 2.81 9.19 -11.93
CA ASN A 109 2.83 10.11 -13.07
C ASN A 109 3.38 9.42 -14.34
N GLN A 110 4.44 8.62 -14.22
CA GLN A 110 5.10 7.95 -15.34
C GLN A 110 4.39 6.69 -15.85
N ASN A 111 3.65 6.00 -14.98
CA ASN A 111 3.15 4.64 -15.24
C ASN A 111 1.62 4.56 -15.32
N VAL A 112 0.86 5.28 -14.49
CA VAL A 112 -0.62 5.24 -14.48
C VAL A 112 -1.25 5.49 -15.86
N PRO A 113 -0.74 6.39 -16.72
CA PRO A 113 -1.28 6.57 -18.07
C PRO A 113 -1.24 5.30 -18.93
N LYS A 114 -0.29 4.40 -18.66
CA LYS A 114 0.00 3.18 -19.44
C LYS A 114 -0.62 1.91 -18.86
N LEU A 115 -1.15 1.96 -17.64
CA LEU A 115 -1.78 0.81 -17.00
C LEU A 115 -3.06 0.39 -17.72
N SER A 116 -3.27 -0.92 -17.80
CA SER A 116 -4.51 -1.57 -18.19
C SER A 116 -5.60 -1.39 -17.13
N MET A 117 -6.83 -1.81 -17.43
CA MET A 117 -7.96 -1.68 -16.50
C MET A 117 -7.75 -2.48 -15.21
N GLU A 118 -7.25 -3.72 -15.33
CA GLU A 118 -6.99 -4.60 -14.18
C GLU A 118 -5.87 -4.02 -13.29
N GLU A 119 -4.79 -3.52 -13.91
CA GLU A 119 -3.71 -2.86 -13.18
C GLU A 119 -4.16 -1.54 -12.53
N LEU A 120 -5.13 -0.84 -13.10
CA LEU A 120 -5.72 0.34 -12.46
C LEU A 120 -6.54 -0.04 -11.22
N ASP A 121 -7.23 -1.18 -11.25
CA ASP A 121 -7.95 -1.72 -10.09
C ASP A 121 -6.95 -2.07 -8.97
N GLU A 122 -5.88 -2.80 -9.27
CA GLU A 122 -4.80 -3.11 -8.31
C GLU A 122 -4.18 -1.83 -7.71
N PHE A 123 -3.90 -0.83 -8.56
CA PHE A 123 -3.32 0.42 -8.12
C PHE A 123 -4.28 1.22 -7.24
N GLU A 124 -5.57 1.21 -7.56
CA GLU A 124 -6.59 1.90 -6.78
C GLU A 124 -6.73 1.29 -5.38
N ASP A 125 -6.76 -0.04 -5.27
CA ASP A 125 -6.79 -0.74 -3.99
C ASP A 125 -5.57 -0.39 -3.13
N PHE A 126 -4.38 -0.37 -3.74
CA PHE A 126 -3.16 0.04 -3.06
C PHE A 126 -3.20 1.51 -2.60
N VAL A 127 -3.70 2.42 -3.44
CA VAL A 127 -3.79 3.86 -3.13
C VAL A 127 -4.88 4.15 -2.09
N ASN A 128 -5.82 3.25 -1.87
CA ASN A 128 -6.83 3.38 -0.82
C ASN A 128 -6.32 2.98 0.58
N LEU A 129 -5.13 2.39 0.69
CA LEU A 129 -4.47 2.15 1.97
C LEU A 129 -4.00 3.45 2.65
N GLU A 130 -3.76 3.36 3.96
CA GLU A 130 -3.20 4.46 4.73
C GLU A 130 -1.75 4.74 4.31
N THR A 131 -1.31 5.99 4.47
CA THR A 131 0.03 6.42 4.01
C THR A 131 1.16 5.62 4.67
N ILE A 132 0.98 5.23 5.94
CA ILE A 132 1.92 4.40 6.68
C ILE A 132 2.00 2.96 6.15
N ASP A 133 0.87 2.39 5.71
CA ASP A 133 0.81 1.07 5.07
C ASP A 133 1.59 1.07 3.77
N ILE A 134 1.26 2.04 2.92
CA ILE A 134 1.89 2.25 1.62
C ILE A 134 3.39 2.38 1.81
N TYR A 135 3.84 3.25 2.72
CA TYR A 135 5.25 3.42 3.02
C TYR A 135 5.91 2.11 3.45
N ASN A 136 5.28 1.37 4.37
CA ASN A 136 5.81 0.12 4.90
C ASN A 136 5.91 -0.99 3.83
N ILE A 137 4.89 -1.12 2.98
CA ILE A 137 4.86 -2.08 1.88
C ILE A 137 5.89 -1.69 0.80
N MET A 138 5.96 -0.42 0.41
CA MET A 138 6.92 0.06 -0.59
C MET A 138 8.37 -0.15 -0.15
N THR A 139 8.64 0.03 1.14
CA THR A 139 9.99 -0.10 1.72
C THR A 139 10.31 -1.53 2.18
N LEU A 140 9.44 -2.50 1.90
CA LEU A 140 9.57 -3.90 2.32
C LEU A 140 9.74 -4.10 3.84
N ARG A 141 9.29 -3.14 4.65
CA ARG A 141 9.17 -3.37 6.10
C ARG A 141 8.09 -4.39 6.39
N VAL A 142 7.17 -4.53 5.46
CA VAL A 142 5.91 -5.23 5.57
C VAL A 142 5.68 -6.00 4.28
N ASP A 143 5.27 -7.27 4.41
CA ASP A 143 4.99 -8.11 3.25
C ASP A 143 3.71 -7.65 2.57
N LEU A 144 3.65 -7.82 1.24
CA LEU A 144 2.45 -7.51 0.48
C LEU A 144 1.29 -8.43 0.93
N PRO A 145 0.07 -7.91 1.16
CA PRO A 145 -1.10 -8.75 1.42
C PRO A 145 -1.33 -9.73 0.27
N GLU A 146 -1.85 -10.92 0.60
CA GLU A 146 -2.08 -11.98 -0.38
C GLU A 146 -3.08 -11.58 -1.47
N GLU A 147 -4.06 -10.75 -1.13
CA GLU A 147 -5.05 -10.18 -2.06
C GLU A 147 -4.43 -9.26 -3.13
N MET A 148 -3.25 -8.69 -2.87
CA MET A 148 -2.55 -7.78 -3.78
C MET A 148 -1.37 -8.47 -4.50
N LYS A 149 -1.16 -9.76 -4.24
CA LYS A 149 -0.14 -10.57 -4.92
C LYS A 149 -0.75 -11.18 -6.17
N THR A 150 0.01 -11.12 -7.26
CA THR A 150 -0.29 -11.90 -8.46
C THR A 150 0.57 -13.17 -8.42
N GLU A 151 0.05 -14.32 -8.87
CA GLU A 151 0.81 -15.57 -8.94
C GLU A 151 2.11 -15.44 -9.76
N SER A 152 2.09 -14.54 -10.75
CA SER A 152 3.23 -14.23 -11.62
C SER A 152 4.34 -13.40 -10.95
N GLY A 153 4.08 -12.76 -9.81
CA GLY A 153 5.04 -11.86 -9.16
C GLY A 153 5.33 -10.55 -9.92
N ASP A 154 4.38 -10.10 -10.76
CA ASP A 154 4.46 -8.85 -11.54
C ASP A 154 3.28 -7.92 -11.25
N SER A 155 2.78 -7.91 -10.01
CA SER A 155 1.69 -7.01 -9.64
C SER A 155 2.15 -5.54 -9.73
N VAL A 156 1.20 -4.62 -9.85
CA VAL A 156 1.51 -3.18 -9.83
C VAL A 156 2.33 -2.81 -8.58
N VAL A 157 1.98 -3.36 -7.42
CA VAL A 157 2.65 -3.02 -6.16
C VAL A 157 4.07 -3.58 -6.13
N GLU A 158 4.31 -4.75 -6.69
CA GLU A 158 5.66 -5.31 -6.83
C GLU A 158 6.54 -4.45 -7.74
N ARG A 159 5.99 -3.92 -8.84
CA ARG A 159 6.71 -2.96 -9.71
C ARG A 159 7.03 -1.65 -8.97
N ILE A 160 6.14 -1.18 -8.10
CA ILE A 160 6.40 -0.02 -7.23
C ILE A 160 7.51 -0.33 -6.22
N GLN A 161 7.53 -1.53 -5.63
CA GLN A 161 8.61 -1.95 -4.72
C GLN A 161 9.96 -2.03 -5.44
N GLN A 162 10.00 -2.56 -6.67
CA GLN A 162 11.24 -2.57 -7.47
C GLN A 162 11.70 -1.15 -7.81
N TRP A 163 10.77 -0.27 -8.17
CA TRP A 163 11.06 1.15 -8.35
C TRP A 163 11.65 1.78 -7.08
N ALA A 164 11.04 1.55 -5.91
CA ALA A 164 11.53 2.06 -4.63
C ALA A 164 12.96 1.60 -4.31
N LYS A 165 13.26 0.31 -4.52
CA LYS A 165 14.60 -0.27 -4.33
C LYS A 165 15.64 0.35 -5.25
N GLY A 166 15.26 0.68 -6.48
CA GLY A 166 16.13 1.32 -7.47
C GLY A 166 16.68 2.68 -7.05
N SER A 167 16.18 3.27 -5.94
CA SER A 167 16.57 4.61 -5.46
C SER A 167 16.55 5.67 -6.58
N PRO A 168 15.44 5.80 -7.31
CA PRO A 168 15.36 6.56 -8.57
C PRO A 168 15.61 8.06 -8.39
N LEU A 169 15.38 8.57 -7.17
CA LEU A 169 15.60 9.97 -6.81
C LEU A 169 17.03 10.25 -6.31
N GLY A 170 17.88 9.22 -6.19
CA GLY A 170 19.29 9.35 -5.79
C GLY A 170 19.49 9.95 -4.39
N LYS A 171 20.64 10.62 -4.19
CA LYS A 171 20.87 11.46 -3.00
C LYS A 171 20.13 12.77 -3.20
N ALA A 172 19.08 13.00 -2.40
CA ALA A 172 18.22 14.16 -2.55
C ALA A 172 18.99 15.48 -2.42
N ASP A 173 19.11 16.23 -3.51
CA ASP A 173 19.46 17.65 -3.50
C ASP A 173 18.16 18.48 -3.43
N PRO A 174 18.08 19.54 -2.60
CA PRO A 174 16.88 20.37 -2.47
C PRO A 174 16.38 21.01 -3.78
N SER A 175 17.23 21.17 -4.80
CA SER A 175 16.83 21.72 -6.10
C SER A 175 16.05 20.69 -6.93
N THR A 176 16.53 19.45 -6.99
CA THR A 176 15.88 18.32 -7.69
C THR A 176 14.48 18.07 -7.17
N TYR A 177 14.27 18.26 -5.87
CA TYR A 177 12.96 18.15 -5.22
C TYR A 177 11.90 19.08 -5.84
N LYS A 178 12.25 20.37 -6.08
CA LYS A 178 11.29 21.34 -6.59
C LYS A 178 10.78 20.92 -7.97
N THR A 179 11.69 20.49 -8.83
CA THR A 179 11.38 20.02 -10.18
C THR A 179 10.39 18.85 -10.15
N VAL A 180 10.69 17.80 -9.38
CA VAL A 180 9.86 16.59 -9.31
C VAL A 180 8.46 16.86 -8.74
N LYS A 181 8.33 17.83 -7.83
CA LYS A 181 7.02 18.19 -7.26
C LYS A 181 6.17 19.06 -8.19
N THR A 182 6.81 19.88 -9.03
CA THR A 182 6.10 20.76 -9.97
C THR A 182 5.64 20.04 -11.23
N GLU A 183 6.33 18.96 -11.63
CA GLU A 183 5.95 18.04 -12.69
C GLU A 183 4.84 17.08 -12.22
#